data_AF-A0A645IPZ9-F1
#
_entry.id   AF-A0A645IPZ9-F1
#
_cell.length_a   1.000
_cell.length_b   1.000
_cell.length_c   1.000
_cell.angle_alpha   90.00
_cell.angle_beta   90.00
_cell.angle_gamma   90.00
#
_symmetry.space_group_name_H-M   'P 1'
#
loop_
_entity.id
_entity.type
_entity.pdbx_description
1 polymer ?
#
loop_
_entity_poly.entity_id
_entity_poly.type
_entity_poly.pdbx_seq_one_letter_code
_entity_poly.pdbx_strand_id
1 'polypeptide(L)'
;MNDAYRLGHHKDCMQLINKTDLFILFGLSYGDTDKTWWNLIGEKLMNFKESILIVFHFDYNFKDTGHKGPDREDLEDSIKELISKKMGINDSDYKLIENRIIVAINTDIFKIPYPKSLLP
;
A
#
# COMPACT_ATOMS: atom_id res chain seq x y z
N MET A 1 5.57 5.83 -32.94
CA MET A 1 6.76 6.26 -32.16
C MET A 1 6.45 6.45 -30.66
N ASN A 2 5.19 6.67 -30.24
CA ASN A 2 4.81 6.80 -28.82
C ASN A 2 4.58 5.47 -28.06
N ASP A 3 4.32 4.36 -28.74
CA ASP A 3 4.03 3.09 -28.05
C ASP A 3 5.28 2.41 -27.47
N ALA A 4 6.45 2.62 -28.11
CA ALA A 4 7.72 2.08 -27.64
C ALA A 4 8.17 2.68 -26.28
N TYR A 5 7.87 3.96 -26.04
CA TYR A 5 8.19 4.64 -24.78
C TYR A 5 7.31 4.15 -23.61
N ARG A 6 6.00 3.95 -23.84
CA ARG A 6 5.10 3.38 -22.81
C ARG A 6 5.47 1.94 -22.45
N LEU A 7 5.92 1.15 -23.43
CA LEU A 7 6.38 -0.23 -23.22
C LEU A 7 7.68 -0.32 -22.42
N GLY A 8 8.59 0.66 -22.56
CA GLY A 8 9.83 0.74 -21.79
C GLY A 8 9.57 0.93 -20.29
N HIS A 9 8.83 1.99 -19.94
CA HIS A 9 8.49 2.28 -18.54
C HIS A 9 7.72 1.14 -17.86
N HIS A 10 6.85 0.45 -18.60
CA HIS A 10 6.14 -0.71 -18.06
C HIS A 10 7.10 -1.84 -17.66
N LYS A 11 8.07 -2.17 -18.52
CA LYS A 11 9.08 -3.20 -18.21
C LYS A 11 9.98 -2.81 -17.06
N ASP A 12 10.39 -1.55 -16.99
CA ASP A 12 11.24 -1.05 -15.92
C ASP A 12 10.53 -1.12 -14.56
N CYS A 13 9.25 -0.74 -14.51
CA CYS A 13 8.43 -0.87 -13.30
C CYS A 13 8.26 -2.35 -12.88
N MET A 14 8.00 -3.26 -13.82
CA MET A 14 7.92 -4.69 -13.50
C MET A 14 9.23 -5.22 -12.92
N GLN A 15 10.37 -4.84 -13.50
CA GLN A 15 11.69 -5.24 -12.99
C GLN A 15 11.97 -4.65 -11.62
N LEU A 16 11.56 -3.41 -11.38
CA LEU A 16 11.69 -2.76 -10.08
C LEU A 16 10.90 -3.52 -9.01
N ILE A 17 9.62 -3.79 -9.26
CA ILE A 17 8.76 -4.55 -8.33
C ILE A 17 9.36 -5.93 -8.02
N ASN A 18 9.87 -6.62 -9.03
CA ASN A 18 10.47 -7.94 -8.84
C ASN A 18 11.72 -7.94 -7.94
N LYS A 19 12.46 -6.83 -7.89
CA LYS A 19 13.66 -6.65 -7.06
C LYS A 19 13.37 -6.00 -5.70
N THR A 20 12.13 -5.57 -5.47
CA THR A 20 11.73 -4.87 -4.24
C THR A 20 11.24 -5.87 -3.21
N ASP A 21 11.76 -5.73 -1.98
CA ASP A 21 11.27 -6.49 -0.81
C ASP A 21 10.51 -5.58 0.17
N LEU A 22 10.56 -4.26 0.02
CA LEU A 22 9.78 -3.31 0.82
C LEU A 22 8.98 -2.38 -0.08
N PHE A 23 7.67 -2.54 -0.07
CA PHE A 23 6.73 -1.68 -0.76
C PHE A 23 6.17 -0.64 0.21
N ILE A 24 6.28 0.64 -0.11
CA ILE A 24 5.68 1.74 0.65
C ILE A 24 4.76 2.50 -0.28
N LEU A 25 3.47 2.46 -0.01
CA LEU A 25 2.44 3.05 -0.84
C LEU A 25 1.78 4.22 -0.12
N PHE A 26 1.72 5.38 -0.79
CA PHE A 26 1.15 6.61 -0.27
C PHE A 26 0.30 7.30 -1.32
N GLY A 27 -0.92 7.73 -0.95
CA GLY A 27 -1.79 8.52 -1.83
C GLY A 27 -2.26 7.77 -3.08
N LEU A 28 -2.26 6.43 -3.07
CA LEU A 28 -2.74 5.64 -4.19
C LEU A 28 -4.27 5.62 -4.24
N SER A 29 -4.83 5.82 -5.43
CA SER A 29 -6.21 5.43 -5.69
C SER A 29 -6.29 3.91 -5.79
N TYR A 30 -7.23 3.27 -5.10
CA TYR A 30 -7.52 1.83 -5.27
C TYR A 30 -8.25 1.52 -6.60
N GLY A 31 -7.92 2.23 -7.68
CA GLY A 31 -8.56 2.11 -8.98
C GLY A 31 -8.20 0.82 -9.71
N ASP A 32 -9.06 0.39 -10.63
CA ASP A 32 -8.85 -0.83 -11.42
C ASP A 32 -7.72 -0.69 -12.46
N THR A 33 -7.32 0.53 -12.78
CA THR A 33 -6.21 0.82 -13.71
C THR A 33 -4.87 0.26 -13.23
N ASP A 34 -4.71 0.07 -11.92
CA ASP A 34 -3.45 -0.40 -11.31
C ASP A 34 -3.43 -1.90 -11.02
N LYS A 35 -4.41 -2.66 -11.52
CA LYS A 35 -4.55 -4.11 -11.24
C LYS A 35 -3.27 -4.90 -11.53
N THR A 36 -2.55 -4.58 -12.61
CA THR A 36 -1.29 -5.25 -12.95
C THR A 36 -0.24 -5.09 -11.85
N TRP A 37 -0.14 -3.92 -11.24
CA TRP A 37 0.84 -3.65 -10.19
C TRP A 37 0.46 -4.34 -8.88
N TRP A 38 -0.84 -4.31 -8.53
CA TRP A 38 -1.33 -5.05 -7.36
C TRP A 38 -1.08 -6.55 -7.48
N ASN A 39 -1.34 -7.16 -8.62
CA ASN A 39 -1.05 -8.57 -8.85
C ASN A 39 0.44 -8.89 -8.63
N LEU A 40 1.35 -8.08 -9.18
CA LEU A 40 2.81 -8.29 -9.03
C LEU A 40 3.27 -8.13 -7.58
N ILE A 41 2.73 -7.16 -6.84
CA ILE A 41 3.01 -6.99 -5.41
C ILE A 41 2.50 -8.21 -4.63
N GLY A 42 1.29 -8.68 -4.94
CA GLY A 42 0.71 -9.89 -4.34
C GLY A 42 1.56 -11.13 -4.58
N GLU A 43 2.00 -11.36 -5.82
CA GLU A 43 2.92 -12.44 -6.17
C GLU A 43 4.24 -12.34 -5.41
N LYS A 44 4.80 -11.13 -5.26
CA LYS A 44 6.03 -10.91 -4.49
C LYS A 44 5.85 -11.19 -3.00
N LEU A 45 4.72 -10.82 -2.42
CA LEU A 45 4.40 -11.15 -1.03
C LEU A 45 4.26 -12.67 -0.85
N MET A 46 3.56 -13.35 -1.75
CA MET A 46 3.36 -14.81 -1.65
C MET A 46 4.64 -15.61 -1.81
N ASN A 47 5.47 -15.25 -2.79
CA ASN A 47 6.67 -16.03 -3.13
C ASN A 47 7.87 -15.75 -2.22
N PHE A 48 7.92 -14.57 -1.59
CA PHE A 48 9.06 -14.16 -0.78
C PHE A 48 8.60 -13.71 0.60
N LYS A 49 8.99 -14.46 1.63
CA LYS A 49 8.59 -14.22 3.03
C LYS A 49 9.13 -12.91 3.60
N GLU A 50 10.26 -12.43 3.08
CA GLU A 50 10.87 -11.16 3.48
C GLU A 50 10.18 -9.93 2.88
N SER A 51 9.32 -10.12 1.87
CA SER A 51 8.59 -9.01 1.26
C SER A 51 7.57 -8.43 2.24
N ILE A 52 7.58 -7.11 2.40
CA ILE A 52 6.67 -6.34 3.27
C ILE A 52 5.97 -5.26 2.45
N LEU A 53 4.69 -5.05 2.74
CA LEU A 53 3.88 -3.99 2.17
C LEU A 53 3.42 -3.03 3.27
N ILE A 54 3.72 -1.75 3.13
CA ILE A 54 3.23 -0.68 3.99
C ILE A 54 2.30 0.20 3.16
N VAL A 55 1.05 0.34 3.60
CA VAL A 55 0.06 1.20 2.96
C VAL A 55 -0.34 2.31 3.90
N PHE A 56 -0.09 3.54 3.48
CA PHE A 56 -0.56 4.72 4.19
C PHE A 56 -1.97 5.05 3.74
N HIS A 57 -2.89 5.05 4.71
CA HIS A 57 -4.29 5.35 4.48
C HIS A 57 -4.67 6.63 5.22
N PHE A 58 -5.28 7.56 4.49
CA PHE A 58 -5.84 8.77 5.08
C PHE A 58 -7.36 8.68 5.11
N ASP A 59 -7.93 8.81 6.30
CA ASP A 59 -9.36 8.93 6.51
C ASP A 59 -9.64 10.17 7.37
N TYR A 60 -10.31 11.15 6.77
CA TYR A 60 -10.68 12.41 7.43
C TYR A 60 -11.69 12.20 8.58
N ASN A 61 -12.55 11.18 8.49
CA ASN A 61 -13.57 10.91 9.48
C ASN A 61 -13.02 10.05 10.64
N PHE A 62 -11.90 9.37 10.42
CA PHE A 62 -11.25 8.58 11.45
C PHE A 62 -10.53 9.49 12.46
N LYS A 63 -11.04 9.53 13.68
CA LYS A 63 -10.39 10.20 14.81
C LYS A 63 -9.70 9.15 15.66
N ASP A 64 -8.37 9.11 15.60
CA ASP A 64 -7.58 8.26 16.50
C ASP A 64 -7.80 8.77 17.94
N THR A 65 -8.57 8.03 18.72
CA THR A 65 -8.86 8.37 20.12
C THR A 65 -7.71 8.03 21.06
N GLY A 66 -6.53 7.66 20.52
CA GLY A 66 -5.30 7.41 21.29
C GLY A 66 -5.27 6.04 21.97
N HIS A 67 -6.38 5.31 21.93
CA HIS A 67 -6.43 3.90 22.30
C HIS A 67 -6.54 3.11 21.00
N LYS A 68 -5.76 2.02 20.88
CA LYS A 68 -5.99 0.97 19.88
C LYS A 68 -7.36 0.32 20.19
N GLY A 69 -8.43 1.04 19.86
CA GLY A 69 -9.79 0.59 20.02
C GLY A 69 -10.20 -0.29 18.85
N PRO A 70 -11.30 -1.04 18.99
CA PRO A 70 -11.82 -1.92 17.94
C PRO A 70 -11.95 -1.18 16.59
N ASP A 71 -12.38 0.08 16.59
CA ASP A 71 -12.53 0.89 15.37
C ASP A 71 -11.24 1.01 14.52
N ARG A 72 -10.06 1.01 15.14
CA ARG A 72 -8.78 1.07 14.42
C ARG A 72 -8.44 -0.27 13.79
N GLU A 73 -8.61 -1.34 14.56
CA GLU A 73 -8.34 -2.70 14.10
C GLU A 73 -9.32 -3.09 12.98
N ASP A 74 -10.61 -2.77 13.15
CA ASP A 74 -11.65 -2.96 12.14
C ASP A 74 -11.34 -2.19 10.85
N LEU A 75 -10.88 -0.94 10.95
CA LEU A 75 -10.48 -0.15 9.78
C LEU A 75 -9.24 -0.75 9.11
N GLU A 76 -8.22 -1.11 9.89
CA GLU A 76 -7.01 -1.76 9.39
C GLU A 76 -7.34 -3.06 8.63
N ASP A 77 -8.17 -3.92 9.21
CA ASP A 77 -8.58 -5.19 8.61
C ASP A 77 -9.40 -4.95 7.34
N SER A 78 -10.33 -3.99 7.34
CA SER A 78 -11.12 -3.65 6.14
C SER A 78 -10.22 -3.19 4.98
N ILE A 79 -9.14 -2.46 5.29
CA ILE A 79 -8.18 -2.00 4.29
C ILE A 79 -7.32 -3.15 3.78
N LYS A 80 -6.85 -4.04 4.68
CA LYS A 80 -6.09 -5.23 4.28
C LYS A 80 -6.92 -6.14 3.38
N GLU A 81 -8.20 -6.35 3.69
CA GLU A 81 -9.13 -7.10 2.84
C GLU A 81 -9.35 -6.45 1.47
N LEU A 82 -9.47 -5.12 1.43
CA LEU A 82 -9.59 -4.40 0.16
C LEU A 82 -8.33 -4.61 -0.70
N ILE A 83 -7.15 -4.48 -0.10
CA ILE A 83 -5.87 -4.63 -0.79
C ILE A 83 -5.68 -6.08 -1.24
N SER A 84 -6.00 -7.08 -0.41
CA SER A 84 -5.88 -8.50 -0.80
C SER A 84 -6.76 -8.84 -2.00
N LYS A 85 -7.99 -8.32 -2.04
CA LYS A 85 -8.89 -8.44 -3.20
C LYS A 85 -8.30 -7.78 -4.45
N LYS A 86 -7.66 -6.61 -4.32
CA LYS A 86 -6.99 -5.93 -5.45
C LYS A 86 -5.78 -6.70 -5.97
N MET A 87 -5.05 -7.38 -5.08
CA MET A 87 -3.94 -8.27 -5.43
C MET A 87 -4.39 -9.60 -6.04
N GLY A 88 -5.70 -9.89 -6.06
CA GLY A 88 -6.25 -11.15 -6.58
C GLY A 88 -5.96 -12.36 -5.68
N ILE A 89 -5.74 -12.12 -4.38
CA ILE A 89 -5.39 -13.13 -3.38
C ILE A 89 -6.68 -13.66 -2.74
N ASN A 90 -6.79 -14.98 -2.61
CA ASN A 90 -7.91 -15.64 -1.94
C ASN A 90 -7.74 -15.66 -0.41
N ASP A 91 -8.80 -15.98 0.32
CA ASP A 91 -8.80 -15.93 1.80
C ASP A 91 -7.79 -16.89 2.44
N SER A 92 -7.54 -18.06 1.84
CA SER A 92 -6.54 -19.02 2.34
C SER A 92 -5.11 -18.50 2.21
N ASP A 93 -4.81 -17.85 1.09
CA ASP A 93 -3.51 -17.27 0.78
C ASP A 93 -3.29 -15.95 1.54
N TYR A 94 -4.36 -15.20 1.80
CA TYR A 94 -4.29 -13.95 2.57
C TYR A 94 -3.69 -14.16 3.97
N LYS A 95 -4.05 -15.25 4.66
CA LYS A 95 -3.49 -15.60 5.99
C LYS A 95 -1.97 -15.81 5.97
N LEU A 96 -1.38 -16.10 4.82
CA LEU A 96 0.07 -16.27 4.68
C LEU A 96 0.81 -14.94 4.58
N ILE A 97 0.10 -13.84 4.31
CA ILE A 97 0.68 -12.53 4.04
C ILE A 97 0.16 -11.42 4.93
N GLU A 98 -0.97 -11.61 5.64
CA GLU A 98 -1.65 -10.56 6.43
C GLU A 98 -0.72 -9.83 7.40
N ASN A 99 0.18 -10.56 8.07
CA ASN A 99 1.13 -10.01 9.05
C ASN A 99 2.25 -9.17 8.41
N ARG A 100 2.36 -9.19 7.07
CA ARG A 100 3.34 -8.43 6.29
C ARG A 100 2.70 -7.27 5.53
N ILE A 101 1.39 -7.09 5.66
CA ILE A 101 0.66 -5.91 5.19
C ILE A 101 0.46 -5.01 6.41
N ILE A 102 1.12 -3.87 6.42
CA ILE A 102 1.05 -2.88 7.49
C ILE A 102 0.22 -1.70 6.99
N VAL A 103 -0.85 -1.36 7.71
CA VAL A 103 -1.68 -0.20 7.37
C VAL A 103 -1.36 0.95 8.33
N ALA A 104 -0.78 2.00 7.79
CA ALA A 104 -0.46 3.22 8.52
C ALA A 104 -1.60 4.24 8.35
N ILE A 105 -2.57 4.22 9.27
CA ILE A 105 -3.74 5.11 9.24
C ILE A 105 -3.34 6.49 9.78
N ASN A 106 -3.69 7.56 9.05
CA ASN A 106 -3.47 8.96 9.42
C ASN A 106 -2.06 9.25 9.96
N THR A 107 -1.07 8.55 9.40
CA THR A 107 0.33 8.63 9.85
C THR A 107 1.12 9.49 8.87
N ASP A 108 1.89 10.44 9.40
CA ASP A 108 2.79 11.27 8.59
C ASP A 108 3.96 10.44 8.05
N ILE A 109 4.15 10.44 6.73
CA ILE A 109 5.37 9.90 6.10
C ILE A 109 6.55 10.84 6.33
N PHE A 110 6.32 12.14 6.14
CA PHE A 110 7.35 13.16 6.22
C PHE A 110 7.03 14.11 7.37
N LYS A 111 7.95 14.21 8.34
CA LYS A 111 7.92 15.26 9.36
C LYS A 111 8.49 16.54 8.75
N ILE A 112 7.70 17.20 7.91
CA ILE A 112 8.13 18.46 7.27
C ILE A 112 7.98 19.58 8.29
N PRO A 113 9.07 20.24 8.72
CA PRO A 113 8.97 21.39 9.60
C PRO A 113 8.29 22.54 8.86
N TYR A 114 7.20 23.08 9.41
CA TYR A 114 6.59 24.28 8.86
C TYR A 114 7.59 25.45 8.94
N PRO A 115 7.80 26.21 7.85
CA PRO A 115 8.58 27.44 7.92
C PRO A 115 7.90 28.39 8.89
N LYS A 116 8.60 28.81 9.94
CA LYS A 116 8.09 29.77 10.94
C LYS A 116 7.61 31.10 10.33
N SER A 117 7.97 31.39 9.09
CA SER A 117 7.58 32.59 8.33
C SER A 117 6.16 32.54 7.74
N LEU A 118 5.43 31.43 7.89
CA LEU A 118 4.08 31.23 7.33
C LEU A 118 3.01 31.00 8.40
N LEU A 119 3.33 31.21 9.68
CA LEU A 119 2.31 31.25 10.74
C LEU A 119 1.65 32.65 10.73
N PRO A 120 0.30 32.73 10.73
CA PRO A 120 -0.45 33.99 10.68
C PRO A 120 -0.23 34.85 11.92
#